data_AF-A0A7C6TV94-F1
#
_entry.id   AF-A0A7C6TV94-F1
#
_cell.length_a   1.000
_cell.length_b   1.000
_cell.length_c   1.000
_cell.angle_alpha   90.00
_cell.angle_beta   90.00
_cell.angle_gamma   90.00
#
_symmetry.space_group_name_H-M   'P 1'
#
loop_
_entity.id
_entity.type
_entity.pdbx_description
1 polymer ?
#
loop_
_entity_poly.entity_id
_entity_poly.type
_entity_poly.pdbx_seq_one_letter_code
_entity_poly.pdbx_strand_id
1 'polypeptide(L)'
;RTAMVVGEARGVLLLTLAEAGLSVAEYTPLQVKQSITGYGQADKAQVQEMVRLLLDLDDIPHPDDAADALAVSICHHHSAHLSALLNQG
;
A
#
# COMPACT_ATOMS: atom_id res chain seq x y z
N ARG A 1 18.91 9.88 10.81
CA ARG A 1 18.10 11.10 11.10
C ARG A 1 16.69 10.97 10.55
N THR A 2 16.50 10.56 9.29
CA THR A 2 15.18 10.36 8.66
C THR A 2 14.28 9.34 9.39
N ALA A 3 14.83 8.22 9.85
CA ALA A 3 14.06 7.17 10.54
C ALA A 3 13.34 7.65 11.82
N MET A 4 13.97 8.55 12.59
CA MET A 4 13.38 9.10 13.81
C MET A 4 12.21 10.03 13.49
N VAL A 5 12.38 10.93 12.52
CA VAL A 5 11.33 11.85 12.06
C VAL A 5 10.14 11.09 11.47
N VAL A 6 10.39 10.06 10.66
CA VAL A 6 9.34 9.20 10.11
C VAL A 6 8.63 8.42 11.22
N GLY A 7 9.38 7.94 12.22
CA GLY A 7 8.83 7.25 13.39
C GLY A 7 7.89 8.14 14.22
N GLU A 8 8.29 9.39 14.48
CA GLU A 8 7.48 10.37 15.20
C GLU A 8 6.17 10.68 14.44
N ALA A 9 6.26 10.96 13.13
CA ALA A 9 5.10 11.23 12.30
C ALA A 9 4.13 10.03 12.25
N ARG A 10 4.69 8.81 12.10
CA ARG A 10 3.90 7.57 12.11
C ARG A 10 3.23 7.33 13.46
N GLY A 11 3.90 7.63 14.58
CA GLY A 11 3.32 7.52 15.92
C GLY A 11 2.07 8.37 16.10
N VAL A 12 2.12 9.63 15.65
CA VAL A 12 0.95 10.53 15.68
C VAL A 12 -0.18 9.99 14.80
N LEU A 13 0.12 9.54 13.57
CA LEU A 13 -0.89 8.97 12.68
C LEU A 13 -1.59 7.75 13.29
N LEU A 14 -0.84 6.82 13.87
CA LEU A 14 -1.40 5.62 14.49
C LEU A 14 -2.29 5.96 15.69
N LEU A 15 -1.88 6.92 16.52
CA LEU A 15 -2.70 7.39 17.64
C LEU A 15 -4.02 8.01 17.14
N THR A 16 -3.96 8.91 16.16
CA THR A 16 -5.15 9.57 15.61
C THR A 16 -6.12 8.56 14.98
N LEU A 17 -5.60 7.56 14.24
CA LEU A 17 -6.44 6.50 13.66
C LEU A 17 -7.10 5.64 14.74
N ALA A 18 -6.37 5.34 15.82
CA ALA A 18 -6.91 4.58 16.95
C ALA A 18 -8.00 5.37 17.71
N GLU A 19 -7.79 6.67 17.95
CA GLU A 19 -8.79 7.56 18.56
C GLU A 19 -10.05 7.71 17.70
N ALA A 20 -9.91 7.63 16.37
CA ALA A 20 -11.02 7.62 15.42
C ALA A 20 -11.70 6.24 15.28
N GLY A 21 -11.21 5.19 15.94
CA GLY A 21 -11.74 3.83 15.83
C GLY A 21 -11.53 3.15 14.47
N LEU A 22 -10.55 3.61 13.70
CA LEU A 22 -10.23 3.06 12.38
C LEU A 22 -9.22 1.90 12.49
N SER A 23 -9.50 0.81 11.78
CA SER A 23 -8.57 -0.32 11.71
C SER A 23 -7.34 0.06 10.88
N VAL A 24 -6.15 -0.27 11.39
CA VAL A 24 -4.88 -0.07 10.68
C VAL A 24 -4.37 -1.42 10.18
N ALA A 25 -3.95 -1.47 8.92
CA ALA A 25 -3.26 -2.61 8.33
C ALA A 25 -1.84 -2.21 7.91
N GLU A 26 -0.88 -3.13 8.09
CA GLU A 26 0.52 -2.91 7.73
C GLU A 26 0.94 -3.89 6.64
N TYR A 27 1.67 -3.36 5.65
CA TYR A 27 2.20 -4.13 4.53
C TYR A 27 3.69 -3.87 4.39
N THR A 28 4.47 -4.95 4.30
CA THR A 28 5.89 -4.87 3.96
C THR A 28 6.06 -4.49 2.48
N PRO A 29 7.21 -3.89 2.10
CA PRO A 29 7.49 -3.62 0.70
C PRO A 29 7.39 -4.86 -0.20
N LEU A 30 7.74 -6.04 0.32
CA LEU A 30 7.62 -7.31 -0.38
C LEU A 30 6.15 -7.67 -0.66
N GLN A 31 5.27 -7.53 0.33
CA GLN A 31 3.83 -7.79 0.17
C GLN A 31 3.21 -6.86 -0.86
N VAL A 32 3.57 -5.56 -0.83
CA VAL A 32 3.07 -4.58 -1.81
C VAL A 32 3.49 -4.98 -3.22
N LYS A 33 4.78 -5.31 -3.44
CA LYS A 33 5.28 -5.76 -4.73
C LYS A 33 4.58 -7.03 -5.20
N GLN A 34 4.51 -8.05 -4.34
CA GLN A 34 3.83 -9.32 -4.67
C GLN A 34 2.36 -9.12 -5.05
N SER A 35 1.64 -8.28 -4.32
CA SER A 35 0.21 -8.05 -4.55
C SER A 35 -0.08 -7.34 -5.89
N ILE A 36 0.86 -6.52 -6.36
CA ILE A 36 0.68 -5.69 -7.57
C ILE A 36 1.26 -6.38 -8.81
N THR A 37 2.47 -6.93 -8.71
CA THR A 37 3.20 -7.47 -9.88
C THR A 37 3.18 -9.00 -9.94
N GLY A 38 2.69 -9.68 -8.89
CA GLY A 38 2.71 -11.13 -8.77
C GLY A 38 4.05 -11.71 -8.28
N TYR A 39 5.10 -10.90 -8.13
CA TYR A 39 6.40 -11.35 -7.61
C TYR A 39 7.10 -10.27 -6.78
N GLY A 40 7.80 -10.68 -5.71
CA GLY A 40 8.30 -9.74 -4.70
C GLY A 40 9.56 -8.96 -5.07
N GLN A 41 10.24 -9.33 -6.16
CA GLN A 41 11.50 -8.69 -6.59
C GLN A 41 11.30 -7.63 -7.66
N ALA A 42 10.06 -7.15 -7.87
CA ALA A 42 9.79 -6.07 -8.81
C ALA A 42 10.51 -4.78 -8.40
N ASP A 43 11.00 -4.04 -9.39
CA ASP A 43 11.54 -2.70 -9.17
C ASP A 43 10.42 -1.65 -9.02
N LYS A 44 10.79 -0.42 -8.68
CA LYS A 44 9.82 0.66 -8.44
C LYS A 44 9.05 1.03 -9.71
N ALA A 45 9.71 1.05 -10.87
CA ALA A 45 9.09 1.42 -12.14
C ALA A 45 8.04 0.38 -12.57
N GLN A 46 8.33 -0.90 -12.34
CA GLN A 46 7.38 -1.98 -12.57
C GLN A 46 6.13 -1.87 -11.69
N VAL A 47 6.29 -1.52 -10.41
CA VAL A 47 5.15 -1.28 -9.52
C VAL A 47 4.32 -0.09 -10.01
N GLN A 48 4.97 1.02 -10.37
CA GLN A 48 4.30 2.23 -10.86
C GLN A 48 3.52 1.97 -12.17
N GLU A 49 4.12 1.24 -13.11
CA GLU A 49 3.46 0.87 -14.36
C GLU A 49 2.26 -0.05 -14.12
N MET A 50 2.40 -1.01 -13.19
CA MET A 50 1.28 -1.87 -12.81
C MET A 50 0.16 -1.09 -12.12
N VAL A 51 0.45 -0.08 -11.30
CA VAL A 51 -0.57 0.81 -10.73
C VAL A 51 -1.34 1.53 -11.83
N ARG A 52 -0.63 2.08 -12.84
CA ARG A 52 -1.24 2.73 -14.00
C ARG A 52 -2.17 1.77 -14.75
N LEU A 53 -1.71 0.55 -15.03
CA LEU A 53 -2.48 -0.47 -15.74
C LEU A 53 -3.69 -0.98 -14.94
N LEU A 54 -3.53 -1.22 -13.63
CA LEU A 54 -4.60 -1.75 -12.77
C LEU A 54 -5.73 -0.73 -12.54
N LEU A 55 -5.42 0.55 -12.59
CA LEU A 55 -6.38 1.65 -12.40
C LEU A 55 -6.83 2.29 -13.71
N ASP A 56 -6.42 1.75 -14.86
CA ASP A 56 -6.73 2.26 -16.20
C ASP A 56 -6.42 3.76 -16.36
N LEU A 57 -5.21 4.16 -15.93
CA LEU A 57 -4.74 5.54 -16.00
C LEU A 57 -3.96 5.81 -17.28
N ASP A 58 -4.11 7.01 -17.83
CA ASP A 58 -3.39 7.45 -19.03
C ASP A 58 -1.87 7.47 -18.81
N ASP A 59 -1.43 7.99 -17.66
CA ASP A 59 -0.03 8.18 -17.29
C ASP A 59 0.29 7.63 -15.90
N ILE A 60 1.58 7.39 -15.64
CA ILE A 60 2.05 7.00 -14.31
C ILE A 60 1.70 8.11 -13.30
N PRO A 61 1.08 7.80 -12.14
CA PRO A 61 0.71 8.81 -11.16
C PRO A 61 1.90 9.61 -10.67
N HIS A 62 1.76 10.94 -10.71
CA HIS A 62 2.72 11.88 -10.16
C HIS A 62 2.09 12.74 -9.05
N PRO A 63 2.84 13.09 -7.99
CA PRO A 63 4.24 12.71 -7.73
C PRO A 63 4.39 11.23 -7.36
N ASP A 64 5.64 10.73 -7.29
CA ASP A 64 5.97 9.35 -6.93
C ASP A 64 5.23 8.83 -5.69
N ASP A 65 5.07 9.68 -4.67
CA ASP A 65 4.38 9.35 -3.43
C ASP A 65 2.90 8.97 -3.66
N ALA A 66 2.27 9.53 -4.70
CA ALA A 66 0.90 9.19 -5.07
C ALA A 66 0.82 7.76 -5.66
N ALA A 67 1.78 7.38 -6.50
CA ALA A 67 1.87 6.01 -7.01
C ALA A 67 2.13 5.01 -5.88
N ASP A 68 3.02 5.34 -4.93
CA ASP A 68 3.30 4.50 -3.77
C ASP A 68 2.07 4.36 -2.84
N ALA A 69 1.28 5.43 -2.66
CA ALA A 69 0.03 5.37 -1.90
C ALA A 69 -1.04 4.50 -2.58
N LEU A 70 -1.21 4.63 -3.91
CA LEU A 70 -2.12 3.81 -4.69
C LEU A 70 -1.70 2.33 -4.67
N ALA A 71 -0.41 2.05 -4.76
CA ALA A 71 0.14 0.71 -4.63
C ALA A 71 -0.24 0.06 -3.28
N VAL A 72 -0.08 0.78 -2.16
CA VAL A 72 -0.49 0.28 -0.84
C VAL A 72 -2.01 0.08 -0.75
N SER A 73 -2.80 0.96 -1.35
CA SER A 73 -4.26 0.84 -1.38
C SER A 73 -4.73 -0.39 -2.14
N ILE A 74 -4.18 -0.65 -3.32
CA ILE A 74 -4.45 -1.87 -4.11
C ILE A 74 -4.03 -3.11 -3.31
N CYS A 75 -2.85 -3.08 -2.69
CA CYS A 75 -2.37 -4.17 -1.86
C CYS A 75 -3.32 -4.47 -0.69
N HIS A 76 -3.82 -3.43 -0.03
CA HIS A 76 -4.81 -3.56 1.03
C HIS A 76 -6.12 -4.15 0.51
N HIS A 77 -6.65 -3.65 -0.60
CA HIS A 77 -7.89 -4.14 -1.21
C HIS A 77 -7.80 -5.64 -1.53
N HIS A 78 -6.72 -6.08 -2.19
CA HIS A 78 -6.50 -7.50 -2.48
C HIS A 78 -6.41 -8.36 -1.21
N SER A 79 -5.68 -7.88 -0.19
CA SER A 79 -5.47 -8.60 1.07
C SER A 79 -6.77 -8.71 1.89
N ALA A 80 -7.54 -7.63 1.96
CA ALA A 80 -8.82 -7.58 2.66
C ALA A 80 -9.86 -8.47 1.97
N HIS A 81 -9.91 -8.43 0.63
CA HIS A 81 -10.79 -9.28 -0.15
C HIS A 81 -10.48 -10.78 0.06
N LEU A 82 -9.20 -11.17 0.02
CA LEU A 82 -8.80 -12.56 0.29
C LEU A 82 -9.17 -12.99 1.72
N SER A 83 -8.88 -12.16 2.71
CA SER A 83 -9.23 -12.43 4.11
C SER A 83 -10.74 -12.62 4.29
N ALA A 84 -11.54 -11.78 3.65
CA ALA A 84 -13.00 -11.88 3.69
C ALA A 84 -13.51 -13.19 3.08
N LEU A 85 -12.92 -13.67 1.98
CA LEU A 85 -13.29 -14.96 1.37
C LEU A 85 -12.92 -16.15 2.26
N LEU A 86 -11.75 -16.12 2.89
CA LEU A 86 -11.30 -17.20 3.78
C LEU A 86 -12.13 -17.29 5.06
N ASN A 87 -12.62 -16.16 5.57
CA ASN A 87 -13.45 -16.11 6.78
C ASN A 87 -14.93 -16.48 6.53
N GLN A 88 -15.32 -16.77 5.29
CA GLN A 88 -16.68 -17.18 4.91
C GLN A 88 -16.87 -18.71 4.88
N GLY A 89 -15.85 -19.50 5.18
CA GLY A 89 -15.92 -20.97 5.33
C GLY A 89 -15.85 -21.40 6.78
#